data_AF-A0ABD0J4K6-F1
#
_entry.id   AF-A0ABD0J4K6-F1
#
_cell.length_a   1.000
_cell.length_b   1.000
_cell.length_c   1.000
_cell.angle_alpha   90.00
_cell.angle_beta   90.00
_cell.angle_gamma   90.00
#
_symmetry.space_group_name_H-M   'P 1'
#
loop_
_entity.id
_entity.type
_entity.pdbx_description
1 polymer ?
#
loop_
_entity_poly.entity_id
_entity_poly.type
_entity_poly.pdbx_seq_one_letter_code
_entity_poly.pdbx_strand_id
1 'polypeptide(L)'
;MNGETKLSKTDLNANTDVKGDKPLPQSGLPQQGEVVSPHVVDGIIEEIANEVFGLSVTACRQLNGYRDKNFHLLVSPDTCNPHLKSVPRQGYVMKVINTIDTNQPDILYVQTELMKHLQNRDIPVQEAVPAKDGRLINFYRFPAPDDKGHELENFRGENHSFDESFTSNFGETRVHAVCLRTFITGEVLYDITLTPDLCYKLGEFLGDITNALKDFYHPFYDTFDVIWSMNNVPQLSSLVHVITDPEDRRIINDVIREYSNTLLPRRHELRAGFIHGDPSEQNIIVRREGGDCNSTSGILKIDNPSFEVVGILDYEHAAYTHPLYDLAIMVAYVSLKAVTFDPLEVGGHIVAGYRSRVNLPEVERSLLRVAVAARLAQSLVIGAYSHTLDPSNEYILATSAPGWKVVRALWSTPSEVLYRRWGEIENSYETREGAVQSETVVE
;
A
#
# COMPACT_ATOMS: atom_id res chain seq x y z
N MET A 1 23.97 -10.70 43.49
CA MET A 1 23.02 -9.58 43.67
C MET A 1 23.26 -8.60 42.54
N ASN A 2 22.16 -8.13 41.94
CA ASN A 2 22.04 -7.20 40.81
C ASN A 2 22.36 -7.86 39.46
N GLY A 3 21.41 -8.16 38.58
CA GLY A 3 20.00 -7.74 38.50
C GLY A 3 19.67 -7.64 37.01
N GLU A 4 19.30 -8.77 36.41
CA GLU A 4 18.83 -8.85 35.04
C GLU A 4 17.47 -8.15 34.93
N THR A 5 17.42 -7.00 34.26
CA THR A 5 16.14 -6.39 33.87
C THR A 5 15.75 -6.91 32.49
N LYS A 6 15.11 -8.08 32.49
CA LYS A 6 14.38 -8.62 31.34
C LYS A 6 13.13 -7.74 31.16
N LEU A 7 13.21 -6.72 30.30
CA LEU A 7 12.04 -5.94 29.90
C LEU A 7 11.24 -6.76 28.87
N SER A 8 10.32 -7.59 29.34
CA SER A 8 9.20 -8.04 28.51
C SER A 8 8.21 -6.90 28.39
N LYS A 9 8.20 -6.23 27.24
CA LYS A 9 7.13 -5.30 26.84
C LYS A 9 6.40 -5.92 25.65
N THR A 10 5.41 -6.76 25.92
CA THR A 10 4.55 -7.36 24.89
C THR A 10 3.08 -6.94 24.99
N ASP A 11 2.77 -5.92 25.80
CA ASP A 11 1.39 -5.44 26.02
C ASP A 11 1.17 -3.98 25.60
N LEU A 12 1.88 -3.49 24.59
CA LEU A 12 1.69 -2.12 24.09
C LEU A 12 0.65 -2.07 22.96
N ASN A 13 -0.53 -1.55 23.33
CA ASN A 13 -1.39 -0.66 22.54
C ASN A 13 -2.09 -1.12 21.25
N ALA A 14 -2.33 -2.43 21.03
CA ALA A 14 -3.38 -2.83 20.07
C ALA A 14 -4.82 -2.65 20.61
N ASN A 15 -4.97 -2.27 21.90
CA ASN A 15 -6.21 -2.37 22.68
C ASN A 15 -6.74 -1.04 23.25
N THR A 16 -6.33 0.12 22.74
CA THR A 16 -6.90 1.39 23.23
C THR A 16 -8.38 1.51 22.84
N ASP A 17 -9.22 1.70 23.86
CA ASP A 17 -10.68 1.94 23.86
C ASP A 17 -11.21 2.59 22.57
N VAL A 18 -11.78 1.78 21.68
CA VAL A 18 -12.65 2.26 20.60
C VAL A 18 -14.06 2.42 21.17
N LYS A 19 -14.24 3.41 22.05
CA LYS A 19 -15.57 4.00 22.25
C LYS A 19 -15.83 4.87 21.02
N GLY A 20 -17.00 4.73 20.41
CA GLY A 20 -17.43 5.40 19.17
C GLY A 20 -17.51 6.93 19.21
N ASP A 21 -16.84 7.58 20.16
CA ASP A 21 -16.84 9.03 20.37
C ASP A 21 -15.56 9.73 19.86
N LYS A 22 -14.51 8.99 19.43
CA LYS A 22 -13.34 9.61 18.79
C LYS A 22 -13.69 9.99 17.34
N PRO A 23 -13.53 11.26 16.93
CA PRO A 23 -13.76 11.66 15.54
C PRO A 23 -12.78 10.91 14.60
N LEU A 24 -13.19 10.70 13.34
CA LEU A 24 -12.29 10.18 12.31
C LEU A 24 -11.00 11.00 12.32
N PRO A 25 -9.81 10.37 12.27
CA PRO A 25 -8.59 11.10 12.04
C PRO A 25 -8.74 11.93 10.76
N GLN A 26 -8.49 13.24 10.87
CA GLN A 26 -8.41 14.11 9.70
C GLN A 26 -7.07 13.94 8.97
N SER A 27 -6.08 13.26 9.60
CA SER A 27 -4.81 12.91 8.99
C SER A 27 -5.03 12.08 7.72
N GLY A 28 -4.66 12.67 6.58
CA GLY A 28 -4.69 12.04 5.27
C GLY A 28 -5.87 12.43 4.36
N LEU A 29 -6.87 13.18 4.84
CA LEU A 29 -7.88 13.78 3.96
C LEU A 29 -7.51 15.25 3.62
N PRO A 30 -7.59 15.66 2.35
CA PRO A 30 -7.45 17.07 1.99
C PRO A 30 -8.59 17.91 2.57
N GLN A 31 -8.29 19.13 3.01
CA GLN A 31 -9.32 20.13 3.29
C GLN A 31 -9.89 20.69 1.98
N GLN A 32 -11.10 21.27 2.05
CA GLN A 32 -11.75 21.82 0.86
C GLN A 32 -10.91 22.94 0.24
N GLY A 33 -10.48 22.75 -1.01
CA GLY A 33 -9.65 23.71 -1.75
C GLY A 33 -8.15 23.62 -1.45
N GLU A 34 -7.70 22.67 -0.61
CA GLU A 34 -6.29 22.46 -0.31
C GLU A 34 -5.57 21.75 -1.46
N VAL A 35 -4.44 22.30 -1.90
CA VAL A 35 -3.57 21.68 -2.91
C VAL A 35 -2.57 20.76 -2.19
N VAL A 36 -2.80 19.45 -2.28
CA VAL A 36 -1.96 18.43 -1.64
C VAL A 36 -0.83 17.93 -2.55
N SER A 37 -1.09 17.81 -3.85
CA SER A 37 -0.13 17.27 -4.81
C SER A 37 0.89 18.34 -5.22
N PRO A 38 2.20 18.04 -5.20
CA PRO A 38 3.23 19.01 -5.53
C PRO A 38 3.11 19.55 -6.96
N HIS A 39 3.36 20.84 -7.15
CA HIS A 39 3.64 21.41 -8.47
C HIS A 39 5.12 21.20 -8.83
N VAL A 40 5.37 20.53 -9.96
CA VAL A 40 6.73 20.21 -10.42
C VAL A 40 6.90 20.78 -11.83
N VAL A 41 7.84 21.72 -11.99
CA VAL A 41 8.17 22.36 -13.27
C VAL A 41 9.15 21.51 -14.09
N ASP A 42 9.15 21.65 -15.41
CA ASP A 42 10.04 20.89 -16.29
C ASP A 42 11.53 21.11 -15.96
N GLY A 43 12.33 20.05 -16.01
CA GLY A 43 13.78 20.10 -15.80
C GLY A 43 14.25 20.02 -14.34
N ILE A 44 13.38 20.31 -13.37
CA ILE A 44 13.74 20.32 -11.94
C ILE A 44 14.14 18.94 -11.42
N ILE A 45 13.53 17.88 -11.95
CA ILE A 45 13.79 16.51 -11.53
C ILE A 45 15.19 16.07 -12.00
N GLU A 46 15.54 16.42 -13.23
CA GLU A 46 16.88 16.20 -13.80
C GLU A 46 17.95 16.98 -13.05
N GLU A 47 17.65 18.23 -12.68
CA GLU A 47 18.53 19.08 -11.88
C GLU A 47 18.78 18.47 -10.48
N ILE A 48 17.72 18.09 -9.76
CA ILE A 48 17.83 17.41 -8.46
C ILE A 48 18.64 16.11 -8.61
N ALA A 49 18.36 15.29 -9.62
CA ALA A 49 19.08 14.04 -9.85
C ALA A 49 20.60 14.28 -10.04
N ASN A 50 20.98 15.34 -10.77
CA ASN A 50 22.38 15.68 -11.00
C ASN A 50 23.05 16.30 -9.76
N GLU A 51 22.46 17.36 -9.22
CA GLU A 51 23.08 18.17 -8.18
C GLU A 51 23.11 17.48 -6.82
N VAL A 52 22.13 16.62 -6.55
CA VAL A 52 21.92 16.04 -5.22
C VAL A 52 22.36 14.60 -5.20
N PHE A 53 21.92 13.83 -6.20
CA PHE A 53 22.20 12.41 -6.28
C PHE A 53 23.39 12.07 -7.15
N GLY A 54 23.98 13.03 -7.88
CA GLY A 54 25.16 12.80 -8.70
C GLY A 54 24.88 11.89 -9.91
N LEU A 55 23.66 11.95 -10.45
CA LEU A 55 23.17 11.11 -11.54
C LEU A 55 22.90 11.96 -12.78
N SER A 56 23.40 11.51 -13.94
CA SER A 56 23.08 12.13 -15.22
C SER A 56 21.87 11.44 -15.84
N VAL A 57 20.72 12.11 -15.84
CA VAL A 57 19.47 11.59 -16.40
C VAL A 57 19.54 11.54 -17.92
N THR A 58 19.21 10.37 -18.50
CA THR A 58 19.14 10.14 -19.94
C THR A 58 17.69 10.06 -20.44
N ALA A 59 16.76 9.66 -19.56
CA ALA A 59 15.33 9.76 -19.79
C ALA A 59 14.58 9.95 -18.47
N CYS A 60 13.57 10.81 -18.48
CA CYS A 60 12.69 11.07 -17.35
C CYS A 60 11.24 10.85 -17.82
N ARG A 61 10.48 10.05 -17.09
CA ARG A 61 9.05 9.83 -17.35
C ARG A 61 8.27 9.92 -16.05
N GLN A 62 7.28 10.80 -16.00
CA GLN A 62 6.34 10.82 -14.89
C GLN A 62 5.49 9.52 -14.88
N LEU A 63 5.39 8.91 -13.71
CA LEU A 63 4.53 7.76 -13.44
C LEU A 63 3.22 8.24 -12.80
N ASN A 64 2.20 7.37 -12.82
CA ASN A 64 0.96 7.61 -12.11
C ASN A 64 1.22 7.77 -10.60
N GLY A 65 0.42 8.60 -9.94
CA GLY A 65 0.48 8.86 -8.51
C GLY A 65 -0.75 9.65 -8.08
N TYR A 66 -1.29 9.32 -6.91
CA TYR A 66 -2.51 9.97 -6.40
C TYR A 66 -2.20 11.32 -5.76
N ARG A 67 -1.33 11.33 -4.74
CA ARG A 67 -0.90 12.55 -4.01
C ARG A 67 0.51 12.97 -4.38
N ASP A 68 1.45 12.03 -4.36
CA ASP A 68 2.85 12.25 -4.73
C ASP A 68 3.04 12.42 -6.24
N LYS A 69 4.16 13.06 -6.65
CA LYS A 69 4.65 13.00 -8.03
C LYS A 69 5.80 12.00 -8.12
N ASN A 70 5.63 11.00 -8.98
CA ASN A 70 6.60 9.91 -9.18
C ASN A 70 7.27 10.04 -10.54
N PHE A 71 8.59 9.93 -10.60
CA PHE A 71 9.36 10.04 -11.85
C PHE A 71 10.29 8.86 -12.01
N HIS A 72 10.14 8.09 -13.09
CA HIS A 72 11.07 7.05 -13.51
C HIS A 72 12.24 7.68 -14.26
N LEU A 73 13.44 7.47 -13.74
CA LEU A 73 14.69 8.03 -14.25
C LEU A 73 15.57 6.92 -14.80
N LEU A 74 15.84 6.95 -16.10
CA LEU A 74 17.01 6.26 -16.67
C LEU A 74 18.20 7.20 -16.60
N VAL A 75 19.35 6.67 -16.22
CA VAL A 75 20.55 7.48 -15.96
C VAL A 75 21.78 6.83 -16.57
N SER A 76 22.82 7.63 -16.85
CA SER A 76 24.11 7.13 -17.32
C SER A 76 24.73 6.16 -16.29
N PRO A 77 25.51 5.15 -16.72
CA PRO A 77 26.26 4.27 -15.81
C PRO A 77 27.27 5.02 -14.93
N ASP A 78 27.76 6.16 -15.41
CA ASP A 78 28.70 7.01 -14.68
C ASP A 78 27.96 7.85 -13.62
N THR A 79 28.45 7.81 -12.37
CA THR A 79 27.92 8.60 -11.27
C THR A 79 29.05 9.22 -10.45
N CYS A 80 28.83 10.43 -9.94
CA CYS A 80 29.71 11.06 -8.95
C CYS A 80 29.23 10.86 -7.51
N ASN A 81 28.25 9.98 -7.29
CA ASN A 81 27.73 9.66 -5.96
C ASN A 81 28.67 8.68 -5.21
N PRO A 82 29.28 9.10 -4.09
CA PRO A 82 30.22 8.25 -3.36
C PRO A 82 29.57 7.02 -2.69
N HIS A 83 28.24 7.00 -2.58
CA HIS A 83 27.49 5.90 -1.96
C HIS A 83 27.03 4.84 -2.97
N LEU A 84 27.12 5.10 -4.27
CA LEU A 84 26.68 4.19 -5.31
C LEU A 84 27.86 3.38 -5.86
N LYS A 85 27.80 2.05 -5.70
CA LYS A 85 28.80 1.14 -6.30
C LYS A 85 28.55 0.89 -7.78
N SER A 86 27.29 0.92 -8.19
CA SER A 86 26.84 0.70 -9.56
C SER A 86 25.45 1.29 -9.74
N VAL A 87 25.16 1.73 -10.96
CA VAL A 87 23.83 2.20 -11.36
C VAL A 87 23.02 1.04 -11.95
N PRO A 88 21.82 0.72 -11.44
CA PRO A 88 20.93 -0.28 -12.04
C PRO A 88 20.49 0.15 -13.44
N ARG A 89 20.48 -0.80 -14.40
CA ARG A 89 20.09 -0.52 -15.80
C ARG A 89 18.66 0.01 -15.93
N GLN A 90 17.77 -0.48 -15.05
CA GLN A 90 16.38 -0.08 -14.99
C GLN A 90 16.17 1.29 -14.32
N GLY A 91 17.23 1.88 -13.76
CA GLY A 91 17.20 3.21 -13.19
C GLY A 91 16.51 3.29 -11.83
N TYR A 92 15.92 4.46 -11.57
CA TYR A 92 15.40 4.85 -10.26
C TYR A 92 14.01 5.47 -10.35
N VAL A 93 13.33 5.56 -9.20
CA VAL A 93 12.11 6.35 -9.02
C VAL A 93 12.43 7.51 -8.08
N MET A 94 12.30 8.74 -8.55
CA MET A 94 12.27 9.91 -7.69
C MET A 94 10.83 10.21 -7.29
N LYS A 95 10.55 10.27 -5.99
CA LYS A 95 9.25 10.72 -5.47
C LYS A 95 9.39 12.13 -4.92
N VAL A 96 8.54 13.05 -5.38
CA VAL A 96 8.27 14.32 -4.71
C VAL A 96 7.02 14.11 -3.86
N ILE A 97 7.21 14.19 -2.54
CA ILE A 97 6.23 13.84 -1.54
C ILE A 97 5.22 14.97 -1.37
N ASN A 98 3.95 14.59 -1.23
CA ASN A 98 2.85 15.52 -1.01
C ASN A 98 3.01 16.39 0.25
N THR A 99 2.24 17.48 0.32
CA THR A 99 2.28 18.48 1.40
C THR A 99 2.04 17.86 2.79
N ILE A 100 1.06 16.96 2.90
CA ILE A 100 0.64 16.38 4.19
C ILE A 100 1.79 15.56 4.79
N ASP A 101 2.37 14.67 3.99
CA ASP A 101 3.42 13.76 4.48
C ASP A 101 4.78 14.48 4.59
N THR A 102 5.02 15.51 3.77
CA THR A 102 6.19 16.38 3.94
C THR A 102 6.19 17.08 5.29
N ASN A 103 5.01 17.46 5.79
CA ASN A 103 4.85 18.08 7.10
C ASN A 103 4.93 17.08 8.28
N GLN A 104 5.05 15.77 8.00
CA GLN A 104 5.26 14.70 8.98
C GLN A 104 6.47 13.83 8.63
N PRO A 105 7.67 14.42 8.52
CA PRO A 105 8.82 13.76 7.88
C PRO A 105 9.29 12.48 8.58
N ASP A 106 9.00 12.30 9.87
CA ASP A 106 9.25 11.05 10.61
C ASP A 106 8.67 9.82 9.90
N ILE A 107 7.48 9.95 9.28
CA ILE A 107 6.85 8.83 8.56
C ILE A 107 7.76 8.32 7.43
N LEU A 108 8.45 9.22 6.73
CA LEU A 108 9.28 8.89 5.58
C LEU A 108 10.55 8.13 6.03
N TYR A 109 11.14 8.53 7.16
CA TYR A 109 12.29 7.84 7.73
C TYR A 109 11.90 6.44 8.21
N VAL A 110 10.79 6.33 8.92
CA VAL A 110 10.31 5.05 9.45
C VAL A 110 9.91 4.08 8.33
N GLN A 111 9.28 4.57 7.27
CA GLN A 111 9.02 3.77 6.06
C GLN A 111 10.32 3.26 5.42
N THR A 112 11.38 4.08 5.42
CA THR A 112 12.68 3.68 4.89
C THR A 112 13.29 2.55 5.72
N GLU A 113 13.17 2.60 7.05
CA GLU A 113 13.59 1.52 7.94
C GLU A 113 12.76 0.24 7.74
N LEU A 114 11.44 0.37 7.57
CA LEU A 114 10.53 -0.72 7.28
C LEU A 114 10.89 -1.45 5.97
N MET A 115 11.10 -0.70 4.88
CA MET A 115 11.53 -1.28 3.60
C MET A 115 12.90 -1.97 3.74
N LYS A 116 13.84 -1.37 4.45
CA LYS A 116 15.16 -1.99 4.71
C LYS A 116 15.02 -3.30 5.50
N HIS A 117 14.11 -3.36 6.48
CA HIS A 117 13.84 -4.57 7.26
C HIS A 117 13.28 -5.70 6.39
N LEU A 118 12.37 -5.37 5.47
CA LEU A 118 11.81 -6.29 4.48
C LEU A 118 12.86 -6.78 3.48
N GLN A 119 13.70 -5.88 2.96
CA GLN A 119 14.80 -6.21 2.05
C GLN A 119 15.80 -7.18 2.69
N ASN A 120 16.13 -7.01 3.98
CA ASN A 120 17.01 -7.92 4.72
C ASN A 120 16.42 -9.33 4.92
N ARG A 121 15.16 -9.55 4.51
CA ARG A 121 14.44 -10.82 4.55
C ARG A 121 13.98 -11.26 3.16
N ASP A 122 14.66 -10.77 2.13
CA ASP A 122 14.45 -11.13 0.73
C ASP A 122 13.04 -10.79 0.20
N ILE A 123 12.31 -9.90 0.86
CA ILE A 123 11.07 -9.37 0.32
C ILE A 123 11.43 -8.29 -0.72
N PRO A 124 10.94 -8.41 -1.96
CA PRO A 124 11.24 -7.44 -3.00
C PRO A 124 10.50 -6.13 -2.74
N VAL A 125 11.28 -5.10 -2.41
CA VAL A 125 10.80 -3.75 -2.12
C VAL A 125 11.75 -2.74 -2.77
N GLN A 126 11.33 -1.49 -2.86
CA GLN A 126 12.23 -0.44 -3.32
C GLN A 126 13.31 -0.16 -2.28
N GLU A 127 14.55 0.04 -2.73
CA GLU A 127 15.67 0.43 -1.87
C GLU A 127 15.84 1.95 -1.92
N ALA A 128 15.94 2.59 -0.76
CA ALA A 128 16.21 4.01 -0.66
C ALA A 128 17.66 4.32 -1.08
N VAL A 129 17.81 5.31 -1.96
CA VAL A 129 19.11 5.70 -2.52
C VAL A 129 19.59 6.98 -1.84
N PRO A 130 20.77 6.98 -1.21
CA PRO A 130 21.30 8.18 -0.56
C PRO A 130 21.76 9.23 -1.58
N ALA A 131 21.53 10.49 -1.24
CA ALA A 131 22.15 11.64 -1.88
C ALA A 131 23.68 11.61 -1.69
N LYS A 132 24.41 12.47 -2.41
CA LYS A 132 25.88 12.60 -2.30
C LYS A 132 26.37 12.90 -0.88
N ASP A 133 25.52 13.49 -0.04
CA ASP A 133 25.82 13.80 1.36
C ASP A 133 25.32 12.74 2.35
N GLY A 134 24.80 11.62 1.86
CA GLY A 134 24.36 10.47 2.65
C GLY A 134 22.89 10.51 3.10
N ARG A 135 22.17 11.62 2.90
CA ARG A 135 20.76 11.73 3.29
C ARG A 135 19.85 10.93 2.36
N LEU A 136 18.89 10.20 2.94
CA LEU A 136 17.88 9.42 2.22
C LEU A 136 16.64 10.27 1.87
N ILE A 137 16.36 11.31 2.65
CA ILE A 137 15.25 12.24 2.46
C ILE A 137 15.82 13.64 2.42
N ASN A 138 15.43 14.40 1.39
CA ASN A 138 15.91 15.74 1.13
C ASN A 138 14.70 16.68 1.00
N PHE A 139 14.84 17.97 1.33
CA PHE A 139 13.72 18.92 1.26
C PHE A 139 14.07 20.04 0.30
N TYR A 140 13.18 20.31 -0.65
CA TYR A 140 13.38 21.33 -1.68
C TYR A 140 12.24 22.32 -1.70
N ARG A 141 12.61 23.59 -1.87
CA ARG A 141 11.66 24.59 -2.32
C ARG A 141 11.40 24.42 -3.82
N PHE A 142 10.15 24.16 -4.18
CA PHE A 142 9.68 24.20 -5.56
C PHE A 142 9.17 25.61 -5.90
N PRO A 143 9.35 26.10 -7.14
CA PRO A 143 8.77 27.35 -7.60
C PRO A 143 7.25 27.31 -7.47
N ALA A 144 6.62 28.42 -7.06
CA ALA A 144 5.16 28.50 -7.15
C ALA A 144 4.72 28.65 -8.62
N PRO A 145 3.46 28.29 -8.94
CA PRO A 145 2.93 28.41 -10.30
C PRO A 145 3.01 29.84 -10.88
N ASP A 146 3.08 30.86 -10.03
CA ASP A 146 3.17 32.28 -10.38
C ASP A 146 4.58 32.88 -10.20
N ASP A 147 5.53 32.12 -9.68
CA ASP A 147 6.88 32.58 -9.41
C ASP A 147 7.77 32.44 -10.66
N LYS A 148 8.52 33.50 -10.98
CA LYS A 148 9.50 33.51 -12.07
C LYS A 148 10.92 33.13 -11.60
N GLY A 149 11.09 32.91 -10.30
CA GLY A 149 12.36 32.51 -9.69
C GLY A 149 12.62 31.01 -9.81
N HIS A 150 13.79 30.66 -10.37
CA HIS A 150 14.32 29.29 -10.44
C HIS A 150 15.41 29.10 -9.38
N GLU A 151 15.08 29.20 -8.09
CA GLU A 151 16.05 28.88 -7.03
C GLU A 151 15.62 27.61 -6.29
N LEU A 152 16.26 26.50 -6.66
CA LEU A 152 16.25 25.26 -5.90
C LEU A 152 17.10 25.43 -4.64
N GLU A 153 16.45 25.76 -3.54
CA GLU A 153 17.10 25.75 -2.24
C GLU A 153 16.92 24.38 -1.57
N ASN A 154 18.02 23.64 -1.42
CA ASN A 154 18.07 22.44 -0.58
C ASN A 154 18.21 22.86 0.88
N PHE A 155 17.16 22.68 1.67
CA PHE A 155 17.22 22.98 3.09
C PHE A 155 18.05 21.90 3.80
N ARG A 156 19.29 22.26 4.16
CA ARG A 156 20.11 21.51 5.12
C ARG A 156 19.76 21.95 6.53
N GLY A 157 18.76 21.31 7.15
CA GLY A 157 18.33 21.70 8.48
C GLY A 157 17.81 20.53 9.31
N GLU A 158 18.69 19.95 10.12
CA GLU A 158 18.33 19.27 11.36
C GLU A 158 17.77 20.34 12.32
N ASN A 159 16.51 20.74 12.17
CA ASN A 159 15.65 21.36 13.20
C ASN A 159 14.34 21.84 12.54
N HIS A 160 13.27 21.11 12.83
CA HIS A 160 11.92 21.35 12.35
C HIS A 160 11.32 22.63 12.93
N SER A 161 11.52 23.74 12.25
CA SER A 161 10.54 24.80 12.20
C SER A 161 10.33 25.13 10.74
N PHE A 162 9.29 24.52 10.14
CA PHE A 162 8.75 24.99 8.86
C PHE A 162 8.34 26.44 9.11
N ASP A 163 9.13 27.39 8.59
CA ASP A 163 8.78 28.81 8.62
C ASP A 163 7.50 28.99 7.79
N GLU A 164 6.47 29.59 8.40
CA GLU A 164 5.19 29.89 7.76
C GLU A 164 5.37 30.72 6.48
N SER A 165 6.50 31.43 6.33
CA SER A 165 6.87 32.20 5.15
C SER A 165 7.01 31.39 3.84
N PHE A 166 7.08 30.05 3.93
CA PHE A 166 7.16 29.15 2.77
C PHE A 166 5.82 28.60 2.29
N THR A 167 4.72 28.98 2.93
CA THR A 167 3.37 28.58 2.54
C THR A 167 2.75 29.62 1.60
N SER A 168 2.21 29.19 0.47
CA SER A 168 1.47 30.08 -0.43
C SER A 168 0.23 30.66 0.25
N ASN A 169 -0.34 31.74 -0.30
CA ASN A 169 -1.62 32.31 0.18
C ASN A 169 -2.81 31.31 0.11
N PHE A 170 -2.60 30.14 -0.48
CA PHE A 170 -3.59 29.05 -0.59
C PHE A 170 -3.25 27.83 0.28
N GLY A 171 -2.24 27.91 1.17
CA GLY A 171 -1.89 26.82 2.08
C GLY A 171 -0.90 25.78 1.52
N GLU A 172 -0.41 25.96 0.29
CA GLU A 172 0.58 25.07 -0.31
C GLU A 172 1.97 25.37 0.27
N THR A 173 2.57 24.41 0.98
CA THR A 173 4.01 24.49 1.29
C THR A 173 4.77 24.43 -0.03
N ARG A 174 5.65 25.39 -0.27
CA ARG A 174 6.58 25.31 -1.40
C ARG A 174 7.69 24.30 -1.12
N VAL A 175 7.79 23.76 0.09
CA VAL A 175 8.83 22.82 0.48
C VAL A 175 8.28 21.40 0.45
N HIS A 176 8.83 20.56 -0.42
CA HIS A 176 8.48 19.15 -0.53
C HIS A 176 9.65 18.26 -0.16
N ALA A 177 9.37 17.15 0.53
CA ALA A 177 10.34 16.08 0.69
C ALA A 177 10.54 15.38 -0.66
N VAL A 178 11.79 15.01 -0.96
CA VAL A 178 12.20 14.30 -2.15
C VAL A 178 13.07 13.12 -1.74
N CYS A 179 12.72 11.94 -2.23
CA CYS A 179 13.50 10.73 -2.06
C CYS A 179 13.73 10.03 -3.41
N LEU A 180 14.85 9.32 -3.50
CA LEU A 180 15.19 8.49 -4.65
C LEU A 180 15.17 7.03 -4.21
N ARG A 181 14.58 6.17 -5.03
CA ARG A 181 14.48 4.74 -4.76
C ARG A 181 14.84 3.91 -5.98
N THR A 182 15.24 2.65 -5.82
CA THR A 182 15.45 1.74 -6.95
C THR A 182 14.14 1.48 -7.70
N PHE A 183 14.23 1.35 -9.03
CA PHE A 183 13.08 0.97 -9.85
C PHE A 183 12.91 -0.56 -9.82
N ILE A 184 11.68 -1.02 -9.55
CA ILE A 184 11.30 -2.44 -9.64
C ILE A 184 10.76 -2.68 -11.04
N THR A 185 11.40 -3.57 -11.80
CA THR A 185 10.97 -3.92 -13.16
C THR A 185 9.77 -4.86 -13.13
N GLY A 186 8.65 -4.41 -13.69
CA GLY A 186 7.44 -5.21 -13.88
C GLY A 186 6.26 -4.36 -14.33
N GLU A 187 5.08 -4.96 -14.27
CA GLU A 187 3.79 -4.34 -14.57
C GLU A 187 2.99 -4.22 -13.27
N VAL A 188 2.21 -3.15 -13.11
CA VAL A 188 1.30 -2.99 -11.97
C VAL A 188 0.16 -4.01 -12.10
N LEU A 189 -0.19 -4.72 -11.03
CA LEU A 189 -1.25 -5.75 -11.03
C LEU A 189 -2.58 -5.21 -11.59
N TYR A 190 -2.87 -3.93 -11.38
CA TYR A 190 -4.02 -3.23 -11.96
C TYR A 190 -4.15 -3.40 -13.48
N ASP A 191 -3.05 -3.46 -14.22
CA ASP A 191 -3.05 -3.58 -15.69
C ASP A 191 -3.07 -5.04 -16.18
N ILE A 192 -3.08 -6.00 -15.25
CA ILE A 192 -2.96 -7.42 -15.54
C ILE A 192 -4.32 -8.13 -15.44
N THR A 193 -4.60 -8.99 -16.40
CA THR A 193 -5.74 -9.91 -16.34
C THR A 193 -5.51 -10.92 -15.23
N LEU A 194 -6.31 -10.83 -14.18
CA LEU A 194 -6.22 -11.70 -13.02
C LEU A 194 -6.53 -13.16 -13.38
N THR A 195 -5.77 -14.09 -12.80
CA THR A 195 -6.01 -15.54 -12.89
C THR A 195 -6.05 -16.16 -11.49
N PRO A 196 -6.71 -17.33 -11.32
CA PRO A 196 -6.67 -18.07 -10.06
C PRO A 196 -5.25 -18.40 -9.54
N ASP A 197 -4.32 -18.70 -10.44
CA ASP A 197 -2.91 -18.97 -10.10
C ASP A 197 -2.24 -17.71 -9.52
N LEU A 198 -2.44 -16.55 -10.18
CA LEU A 198 -1.91 -15.29 -9.68
C LEU A 198 -2.52 -14.92 -8.32
N CYS A 199 -3.81 -15.17 -8.09
CA CYS A 199 -4.42 -15.00 -6.78
C CYS A 199 -3.73 -15.82 -5.68
N TYR A 200 -3.39 -17.09 -5.96
CA TYR A 200 -2.65 -17.94 -5.03
C TYR A 200 -1.26 -17.35 -4.73
N LYS A 201 -0.50 -16.97 -5.77
CA LYS A 201 0.83 -16.36 -5.62
C LYS A 201 0.81 -15.03 -4.86
N LEU A 202 -0.25 -14.23 -5.02
CA LEU A 202 -0.46 -13.01 -4.23
C LEU A 202 -0.66 -13.33 -2.76
N GLY A 203 -1.41 -14.41 -2.46
CA GLY A 203 -1.55 -14.94 -1.12
C GLY A 203 -0.22 -15.37 -0.51
N GLU A 204 0.58 -16.14 -1.25
CA GLU A 204 1.92 -16.55 -0.79
C GLU A 204 2.80 -15.35 -0.47
N PHE A 205 2.86 -14.40 -1.40
CA PHE A 205 3.64 -13.17 -1.24
C PHE A 205 3.22 -12.37 0.00
N LEU A 206 1.92 -12.26 0.28
CA LEU A 206 1.44 -11.60 1.49
C LEU A 206 1.80 -12.37 2.77
N GLY A 207 1.80 -13.71 2.70
CA GLY A 207 2.26 -14.55 3.79
C GLY A 207 3.76 -14.37 4.07
N ASP A 208 4.57 -14.26 3.02
CA ASP A 208 6.01 -13.96 3.15
C ASP A 208 6.23 -12.56 3.76
N ILE A 209 5.48 -11.53 3.36
CA ILE A 209 5.50 -10.20 4.00
C ILE A 209 5.12 -10.31 5.49
N THR A 210 4.03 -11.00 5.80
CA THR A 210 3.57 -11.18 7.18
C THR A 210 4.66 -11.83 8.04
N ASN A 211 5.32 -12.87 7.52
CA ASN A 211 6.43 -13.52 8.19
C ASN A 211 7.62 -12.57 8.39
N ALA A 212 7.97 -11.79 7.36
CA ALA A 212 9.08 -10.85 7.43
C ALA A 212 8.85 -9.73 8.45
N LEU A 213 7.60 -9.31 8.66
CA LEU A 213 7.22 -8.24 9.57
C LEU A 213 7.06 -8.67 11.04
N LYS A 214 7.11 -9.97 11.36
CA LYS A 214 6.88 -10.48 12.74
C LYS A 214 7.74 -9.81 13.81
N ASP A 215 9.00 -9.54 13.47
CA ASP A 215 9.99 -8.99 14.41
C ASP A 215 10.30 -7.50 14.15
N PHE A 216 9.54 -6.84 13.27
CA PHE A 216 9.68 -5.39 13.09
C PHE A 216 9.02 -4.66 14.26
N TYR A 217 9.66 -3.61 14.76
CA TYR A 217 9.07 -2.70 15.74
C TYR A 217 9.65 -1.30 15.56
N HIS A 218 8.79 -0.29 15.63
CA HIS A 218 9.20 1.10 15.67
C HIS A 218 8.22 1.94 16.50
N PRO A 219 8.67 2.71 17.51
CA PRO A 219 7.79 3.46 18.42
C PRO A 219 6.84 4.46 17.74
N PHE A 220 7.20 4.97 16.55
CA PHE A 220 6.32 5.83 15.75
C PHE A 220 4.92 5.22 15.56
N TYR A 221 4.83 3.91 15.35
CA TYR A 221 3.58 3.23 15.09
C TYR A 221 2.76 2.93 16.36
N ASP A 222 3.28 3.21 17.56
CA ASP A 222 2.52 3.07 18.80
C ASP A 222 1.36 4.08 18.87
N THR A 223 1.47 5.20 18.16
CA THR A 223 0.48 6.29 18.13
C THR A 223 0.01 6.69 16.74
N PHE A 224 0.64 6.15 15.68
CA PHE A 224 0.29 6.48 14.30
C PHE A 224 -1.10 5.94 13.96
N ASP A 225 -1.97 6.83 13.45
CA ASP A 225 -3.34 6.51 13.09
C ASP A 225 -3.72 7.32 11.85
N VAL A 226 -4.29 6.64 10.86
CA VAL A 226 -4.67 7.20 9.55
C VAL A 226 -6.12 6.85 9.24
N ILE A 227 -6.78 7.68 8.44
CA ILE A 227 -8.19 7.44 8.09
C ILE A 227 -8.44 6.06 7.46
N TRP A 228 -7.45 5.54 6.73
CA TRP A 228 -7.49 4.24 6.07
C TRP A 228 -7.26 3.05 7.02
N SER A 229 -6.95 3.29 8.29
CA SER A 229 -6.87 2.23 9.30
C SER A 229 -8.23 1.55 9.45
N MET A 230 -8.25 0.22 9.39
CA MET A 230 -9.50 -0.54 9.57
C MET A 230 -10.05 -0.41 11.00
N ASN A 231 -9.24 0.08 11.96
CA ASN A 231 -9.73 0.42 13.30
C ASN A 231 -10.73 1.59 13.27
N ASN A 232 -10.76 2.36 12.18
CA ASN A 232 -11.62 3.52 12.00
C ASN A 232 -12.93 3.20 11.22
N VAL A 233 -13.22 1.93 10.96
CA VAL A 233 -14.46 1.50 10.27
C VAL A 233 -15.74 1.96 10.98
N PRO A 234 -15.90 1.85 12.32
CA PRO A 234 -17.12 2.32 13.00
C PRO A 234 -17.45 3.79 12.73
N GLN A 235 -16.43 4.63 12.63
CA GLN A 235 -16.54 6.07 12.46
C GLN A 235 -16.98 6.48 11.04
N LEU A 236 -16.94 5.55 10.07
CA LEU A 236 -17.51 5.75 8.73
C LEU A 236 -18.99 6.11 8.77
N SER A 237 -19.72 5.70 9.82
CA SER A 237 -21.13 6.03 10.05
C SER A 237 -21.42 7.53 9.92
N SER A 238 -20.44 8.39 10.26
CA SER A 238 -20.57 9.85 10.12
C SER A 238 -20.56 10.34 8.67
N LEU A 239 -19.97 9.57 7.75
CA LEU A 239 -19.81 9.90 6.33
C LEU A 239 -20.84 9.20 5.42
N VAL A 240 -21.55 8.17 5.89
CA VAL A 240 -22.49 7.37 5.08
C VAL A 240 -23.59 8.21 4.38
N HIS A 241 -23.87 9.41 4.87
CA HIS A 241 -24.82 10.34 4.26
C HIS A 241 -24.47 10.74 2.81
N VAL A 242 -23.20 10.62 2.39
CA VAL A 242 -22.80 10.90 0.99
C VAL A 242 -23.23 9.83 -0.01
N ILE A 243 -23.58 8.62 0.46
CA ILE A 243 -24.05 7.54 -0.41
C ILE A 243 -25.52 7.80 -0.74
N THR A 244 -25.84 8.14 -1.99
CA THR A 244 -27.18 8.57 -2.39
C THR A 244 -28.16 7.42 -2.58
N ASP A 245 -27.71 6.27 -3.09
CA ASP A 245 -28.55 5.09 -3.28
C ASP A 245 -28.98 4.49 -1.93
N PRO A 246 -30.29 4.32 -1.66
CA PRO A 246 -30.78 3.83 -0.37
C PRO A 246 -30.36 2.39 -0.04
N GLU A 247 -30.25 1.53 -1.06
CA GLU A 247 -29.91 0.12 -0.87
C GLU A 247 -28.41 -0.03 -0.59
N ASP A 248 -27.58 0.70 -1.32
CA ASP A 248 -26.14 0.80 -1.03
C ASP A 248 -25.90 1.35 0.36
N ARG A 249 -26.60 2.43 0.74
CA ARG A 249 -26.51 3.00 2.08
C ARG A 249 -26.91 1.99 3.15
N ARG A 250 -27.94 1.17 2.90
CA ARG A 250 -28.35 0.09 3.81
C ARG A 250 -27.25 -0.96 3.95
N ILE A 251 -26.68 -1.42 2.83
CA ILE A 251 -25.58 -2.41 2.81
C ILE A 251 -24.39 -1.90 3.62
N ILE A 252 -23.94 -0.66 3.39
CA ILE A 252 -22.82 -0.06 4.12
C ILE A 252 -23.09 0.00 5.63
N ASN A 253 -24.27 0.46 6.03
CA ASN A 253 -24.64 0.49 7.45
C ASN A 253 -24.68 -0.90 8.08
N ASP A 254 -25.19 -1.90 7.35
CA ASP A 254 -25.22 -3.28 7.81
C ASP A 254 -23.80 -3.84 7.99
N VAL A 255 -22.88 -3.55 7.07
CA VAL A 255 -21.46 -3.91 7.16
C VAL A 255 -20.79 -3.27 8.39
N ILE A 256 -20.96 -1.96 8.57
CA ILE A 256 -20.37 -1.23 9.71
C ILE A 256 -20.91 -1.79 11.04
N ARG A 257 -22.21 -2.08 11.10
CA ARG A 257 -22.85 -2.69 12.27
C ARG A 257 -22.30 -4.08 12.55
N GLU A 258 -22.16 -4.93 11.53
CA GLU A 258 -21.62 -6.28 11.69
C GLU A 258 -20.16 -6.25 12.14
N TYR A 259 -19.32 -5.39 11.55
CA TYR A 259 -17.93 -5.18 11.98
C TYR A 259 -17.87 -4.79 13.46
N SER A 260 -18.71 -3.84 13.87
CA SER A 260 -18.76 -3.34 15.25
C SER A 260 -19.27 -4.38 16.25
N ASN A 261 -20.15 -5.28 15.83
CA ASN A 261 -20.77 -6.29 16.70
C ASN A 261 -20.01 -7.63 16.74
N THR A 262 -19.21 -7.95 15.72
CA THR A 262 -18.56 -9.27 15.59
C THR A 262 -17.04 -9.21 15.64
N LEU A 263 -16.42 -8.32 14.86
CA LEU A 263 -14.97 -8.23 14.76
C LEU A 263 -14.39 -7.40 15.90
N LEU A 264 -14.92 -6.20 16.12
CA LEU A 264 -14.37 -5.28 17.13
C LEU A 264 -14.33 -5.89 18.55
N PRO A 265 -15.37 -6.58 19.06
CA PRO A 265 -15.34 -7.19 20.39
C PRO A 265 -14.31 -8.32 20.51
N ARG A 266 -14.03 -9.01 19.40
CA ARG A 266 -13.09 -10.13 19.31
C ARG A 266 -11.70 -9.71 18.84
N ARG A 267 -11.45 -8.41 18.71
CA ARG A 267 -10.17 -7.88 18.22
C ARG A 267 -8.98 -8.33 19.06
N HIS A 268 -9.17 -8.49 20.38
CA HIS A 268 -8.17 -9.00 21.31
C HIS A 268 -7.79 -10.48 21.08
N GLU A 269 -8.61 -11.24 20.34
CA GLU A 269 -8.32 -12.63 19.94
C GLU A 269 -7.48 -12.70 18.64
N LEU A 270 -7.38 -11.59 17.88
CA LEU A 270 -6.60 -11.52 16.65
C LEU A 270 -5.12 -11.38 16.96
N ARG A 271 -4.26 -11.95 16.10
CA ARG A 271 -2.81 -11.74 16.24
C ARG A 271 -2.49 -10.26 16.08
N ALA A 272 -1.66 -9.74 16.98
CA ALA A 272 -1.04 -8.43 16.79
C ALA A 272 0.18 -8.56 15.86
N GLY A 273 0.39 -7.60 14.98
CA GLY A 273 1.54 -7.60 14.07
C GLY A 273 1.57 -6.40 13.16
N PHE A 274 2.76 -6.15 12.59
CA PHE A 274 2.93 -5.15 11.55
C PHE A 274 2.25 -5.57 10.25
N ILE A 275 1.66 -4.60 9.57
CA ILE A 275 1.02 -4.75 8.27
C ILE A 275 1.55 -3.70 7.29
N HIS A 276 1.46 -4.00 6.00
CA HIS A 276 1.67 -3.05 4.91
C HIS A 276 0.60 -1.95 4.93
N GLY A 277 -0.66 -2.32 5.20
CA GLY A 277 -1.80 -1.40 5.30
C GLY A 277 -2.44 -1.02 3.97
N ASP A 278 -1.78 -1.29 2.84
CA ASP A 278 -2.39 -1.13 1.51
C ASP A 278 -1.87 -2.10 0.42
N PRO A 279 -1.95 -3.44 0.61
CA PRO A 279 -1.61 -4.41 -0.43
C PRO A 279 -2.68 -4.50 -1.54
N SER A 280 -2.93 -3.38 -2.21
CA SER A 280 -3.90 -3.23 -3.30
C SER A 280 -3.31 -3.59 -4.67
N GLU A 281 -4.17 -3.75 -5.67
CA GLU A 281 -3.75 -4.04 -7.04
C GLU A 281 -2.93 -2.92 -7.70
N GLN A 282 -2.95 -1.72 -7.12
CA GLN A 282 -2.21 -0.56 -7.63
C GLN A 282 -0.77 -0.54 -7.11
N ASN A 283 -0.51 -1.25 -6.01
CA ASN A 283 0.78 -1.24 -5.32
C ASN A 283 1.60 -2.51 -5.54
N ILE A 284 1.02 -3.54 -6.14
CA ILE A 284 1.71 -4.81 -6.40
C ILE A 284 2.29 -4.80 -7.81
N ILE A 285 3.58 -5.13 -7.92
CA ILE A 285 4.28 -5.28 -9.19
C ILE A 285 4.44 -6.76 -9.50
N VAL A 286 4.07 -7.15 -10.70
CA VAL A 286 4.20 -8.51 -11.21
C VAL A 286 5.06 -8.53 -12.47
N ARG A 287 5.64 -9.69 -12.77
CA ARG A 287 6.41 -9.92 -13.98
C ARG A 287 6.01 -11.25 -14.59
N ARG A 288 5.99 -11.33 -15.93
CA ARG A 288 5.77 -12.60 -16.61
C ARG A 288 6.93 -13.55 -16.35
N GLU A 289 6.61 -14.79 -15.97
CA GLU A 289 7.63 -15.82 -15.80
C GLU A 289 8.33 -16.12 -17.14
N GLY A 290 9.66 -16.23 -17.10
CA GLY A 290 10.48 -16.48 -18.29
C GLY A 290 10.60 -15.30 -19.28
N GLY A 291 10.04 -14.13 -18.94
CA GLY A 291 10.21 -12.91 -19.73
C GLY A 291 11.54 -12.22 -19.45
N ASP A 292 12.39 -12.07 -20.47
CA ASP A 292 13.56 -11.18 -20.40
C ASP A 292 13.11 -9.73 -20.13
N CYS A 293 13.86 -9.02 -19.30
CA CYS A 293 13.66 -7.61 -18.94
C CYS A 293 13.72 -6.62 -20.14
N ASN A 294 13.94 -7.12 -21.37
CA ASN A 294 14.09 -6.36 -22.60
C ASN A 294 13.20 -6.82 -23.76
N SER A 295 12.25 -7.73 -23.56
CA SER A 295 11.48 -8.28 -24.68
C SER A 295 10.30 -7.38 -25.10
N THR A 296 10.60 -6.19 -25.61
CA THR A 296 9.75 -5.56 -26.62
C THR A 296 9.95 -6.32 -27.93
N SER A 297 8.92 -7.04 -28.37
CA SER A 297 8.84 -7.80 -29.63
C SER A 297 9.14 -9.30 -29.51
N GLY A 298 8.09 -10.05 -29.17
CA GLY A 298 8.05 -11.49 -29.31
C GLY A 298 6.66 -11.97 -28.94
N ILE A 299 5.71 -11.90 -29.88
CA ILE A 299 4.37 -12.48 -29.73
C ILE A 299 4.53 -14.01 -29.74
N LEU A 300 4.97 -14.58 -28.62
CA LEU A 300 4.54 -15.90 -28.23
C LEU A 300 3.27 -15.66 -27.43
N LYS A 301 2.12 -15.81 -28.09
CA LYS A 301 0.83 -15.98 -27.41
C LYS A 301 0.93 -17.26 -26.60
N ILE A 302 1.42 -17.15 -25.38
CA ILE A 302 1.15 -18.16 -24.37
C ILE A 302 -0.33 -17.97 -24.03
N ASP A 303 -1.14 -18.97 -24.36
CA ASP A 303 -2.49 -19.04 -23.82
C ASP A 303 -2.33 -19.20 -22.30
N ASN A 304 -2.70 -18.15 -21.56
CA ASN A 304 -2.57 -18.03 -20.10
C ASN A 304 -1.13 -17.79 -19.58
N PRO A 305 -0.59 -16.56 -19.69
CA PRO A 305 0.73 -16.24 -19.16
C PRO A 305 0.78 -16.43 -17.62
N SER A 306 1.85 -17.06 -17.15
CA SER A 306 2.17 -17.16 -15.72
C SER A 306 2.92 -15.90 -15.27
N PHE A 307 2.60 -15.43 -14.06
CA PHE A 307 3.23 -14.26 -13.46
C PHE A 307 3.83 -14.60 -12.11
N GLU A 308 4.93 -13.94 -11.78
CA GLU A 308 5.53 -13.88 -10.45
C GLU A 308 5.28 -12.50 -9.84
N VAL A 309 5.12 -12.44 -8.52
CA VAL A 309 5.03 -11.19 -7.77
C VAL A 309 6.44 -10.73 -7.44
N VAL A 310 6.83 -9.55 -7.94
CA VAL A 310 8.22 -9.05 -7.89
C VAL A 310 8.38 -7.75 -7.13
N GLY A 311 7.31 -7.27 -6.49
CA GLY A 311 7.41 -6.11 -5.62
C GLY A 311 6.09 -5.68 -5.02
N ILE A 312 6.20 -4.95 -3.92
CA ILE A 312 5.13 -4.13 -3.37
C ILE A 312 5.65 -2.71 -3.13
N LEU A 313 4.79 -1.75 -3.42
CA LEU A 313 5.04 -0.33 -3.32
C LEU A 313 4.19 0.27 -2.20
N ASP A 314 4.57 1.47 -1.80
CA ASP A 314 3.77 2.39 -0.98
C ASP A 314 3.43 1.95 0.47
N TYR A 315 4.30 2.33 1.39
CA TYR A 315 4.22 2.00 2.82
C TYR A 315 3.57 3.11 3.66
N GLU A 316 2.85 4.03 3.05
CA GLU A 316 2.21 5.17 3.73
C GLU A 316 1.15 4.77 4.76
N HIS A 317 0.56 3.58 4.58
CA HIS A 317 -0.48 3.05 5.46
C HIS A 317 0.01 1.95 6.41
N ALA A 318 1.32 1.72 6.49
CA ALA A 318 1.88 0.70 7.38
C ALA A 318 1.50 0.99 8.84
N ALA A 319 1.22 -0.07 9.59
CA ALA A 319 0.76 0.06 10.97
C ALA A 319 1.04 -1.20 11.78
N TYR A 320 1.14 -1.05 13.11
CA TYR A 320 1.11 -2.17 14.04
C TYR A 320 -0.35 -2.42 14.47
N THR A 321 -0.97 -3.45 13.90
CA THR A 321 -2.37 -3.80 14.18
C THR A 321 -2.57 -5.31 14.02
N HIS A 322 -3.29 -5.79 13.01
CA HIS A 322 -3.61 -7.21 12.82
C HIS A 322 -3.31 -7.65 11.38
N PRO A 323 -2.47 -8.68 11.15
CA PRO A 323 -2.22 -9.24 9.81
C PRO A 323 -3.48 -9.66 9.03
N LEU A 324 -4.58 -9.98 9.74
CA LEU A 324 -5.89 -10.20 9.13
C LEU A 324 -6.34 -9.03 8.24
N TYR A 325 -5.99 -7.80 8.60
CA TYR A 325 -6.40 -6.61 7.85
C TYR A 325 -5.71 -6.52 6.49
N ASP A 326 -4.41 -6.81 6.40
CA ASP A 326 -3.72 -6.90 5.11
C ASP A 326 -4.33 -7.98 4.20
N LEU A 327 -4.66 -9.14 4.78
CA LEU A 327 -5.34 -10.21 4.03
C LEU A 327 -6.72 -9.76 3.54
N ALA A 328 -7.49 -9.08 4.38
CA ALA A 328 -8.79 -8.54 4.00
C ALA A 328 -8.68 -7.44 2.93
N ILE A 329 -7.68 -6.57 3.04
CA ILE A 329 -7.41 -5.49 2.08
C ILE A 329 -7.05 -6.05 0.72
N MET A 330 -6.12 -7.02 0.67
CA MET A 330 -5.74 -7.67 -0.56
C MET A 330 -6.93 -8.38 -1.21
N VAL A 331 -7.70 -9.17 -0.45
CA VAL A 331 -8.89 -9.85 -1.00
C VAL A 331 -9.90 -8.83 -1.52
N ALA A 332 -10.16 -7.73 -0.81
CA ALA A 332 -11.11 -6.70 -1.23
C ALA A 332 -10.73 -6.08 -2.59
N TYR A 333 -9.48 -5.64 -2.73
CA TYR A 333 -8.99 -4.92 -3.89
C TYR A 333 -8.72 -5.83 -5.09
N VAL A 334 -8.12 -7.00 -4.88
CA VAL A 334 -7.90 -7.97 -5.96
C VAL A 334 -9.22 -8.51 -6.51
N SER A 335 -10.27 -8.64 -5.69
CA SER A 335 -11.62 -9.03 -6.14
C SER A 335 -12.21 -8.08 -7.19
N LEU A 336 -11.80 -6.81 -7.19
CA LEU A 336 -12.26 -5.82 -8.17
C LEU A 336 -11.73 -6.10 -9.58
N LYS A 337 -10.64 -6.88 -9.69
CA LYS A 337 -9.97 -7.24 -10.95
C LYS A 337 -10.43 -8.56 -11.54
N ALA A 338 -11.23 -9.33 -10.80
CA ALA A 338 -11.79 -10.58 -11.29
C ALA A 338 -12.89 -10.33 -12.34
N VAL A 339 -12.48 -10.41 -13.61
CA VAL A 339 -13.39 -10.28 -14.77
C VAL A 339 -13.55 -11.59 -15.55
N THR A 340 -12.63 -12.54 -15.36
CA THR A 340 -12.56 -13.83 -16.06
C THR A 340 -13.14 -15.00 -15.26
N PHE A 341 -13.42 -14.81 -13.97
CA PHE A 341 -14.04 -15.77 -13.05
C PHE A 341 -14.84 -15.03 -11.98
N ASP A 342 -15.54 -15.74 -11.10
CA ASP A 342 -16.38 -15.11 -10.07
C ASP A 342 -15.51 -14.36 -9.04
N PRO A 343 -15.70 -13.03 -8.83
CA PRO A 343 -15.00 -12.28 -7.81
C PRO A 343 -15.05 -12.88 -6.40
N LEU A 344 -16.12 -13.61 -6.07
CA LEU A 344 -16.26 -14.26 -4.77
C LEU A 344 -15.31 -15.45 -4.59
N GLU A 345 -14.67 -15.96 -5.65
CA GLU A 345 -13.68 -17.03 -5.58
C GLU A 345 -12.27 -16.52 -5.25
N VAL A 346 -11.98 -15.23 -5.49
CA VAL A 346 -10.67 -14.60 -5.25
C VAL A 346 -10.18 -14.85 -3.83
N GLY A 347 -11.06 -14.68 -2.84
CA GLY A 347 -10.73 -14.92 -1.44
C GLY A 347 -10.24 -16.35 -1.17
N GLY A 348 -10.83 -17.35 -1.81
CA GLY A 348 -10.40 -18.75 -1.64
C GLY A 348 -8.99 -18.99 -2.16
N HIS A 349 -8.65 -18.45 -3.33
CA HIS A 349 -7.32 -18.58 -3.91
C HIS A 349 -6.24 -17.85 -3.10
N ILE A 350 -6.50 -16.60 -2.70
CA ILE A 350 -5.56 -15.81 -1.88
C ILE A 350 -5.38 -16.46 -0.50
N VAL A 351 -6.45 -16.91 0.15
CA VAL A 351 -6.34 -17.56 1.46
C VAL A 351 -5.56 -18.87 1.37
N ALA A 352 -5.72 -19.64 0.29
CA ALA A 352 -4.93 -20.86 0.05
C ALA A 352 -3.42 -20.54 0.02
N GLY A 353 -3.01 -19.57 -0.79
CA GLY A 353 -1.60 -19.16 -0.88
C GLY A 353 -1.08 -18.55 0.42
N TYR A 354 -1.88 -17.72 1.09
CA TYR A 354 -1.49 -17.14 2.38
C TYR A 354 -1.23 -18.22 3.43
N ARG A 355 -2.09 -19.25 3.47
CA ARG A 355 -2.00 -20.37 4.42
C ARG A 355 -0.82 -21.30 4.15
N SER A 356 -0.32 -21.37 2.92
CA SER A 356 0.90 -22.15 2.62
C SER A 356 2.15 -21.54 3.27
N ARG A 357 2.12 -20.23 3.58
CA ARG A 357 3.24 -19.50 4.20
C ARG A 357 3.02 -19.16 5.68
N VAL A 358 1.78 -18.96 6.10
CA VAL A 358 1.43 -18.49 7.45
C VAL A 358 0.22 -19.26 7.99
N ASN A 359 0.31 -19.76 9.21
CA ASN A 359 -0.87 -20.31 9.89
C ASN A 359 -1.94 -19.21 10.08
N LEU A 360 -3.15 -19.44 9.59
CA LEU A 360 -4.30 -18.56 9.77
C LEU A 360 -5.20 -19.11 10.89
N PRO A 361 -5.24 -18.48 12.08
CA PRO A 361 -6.10 -18.91 13.17
C PRO A 361 -7.58 -18.93 12.79
N GLU A 362 -8.34 -19.88 13.34
CA GLU A 362 -9.77 -20.04 13.02
C GLU A 362 -10.59 -18.78 13.36
N VAL A 363 -10.22 -18.05 14.42
CA VAL A 363 -10.84 -16.76 14.74
C VAL A 363 -10.67 -15.75 13.60
N GLU A 364 -9.45 -15.59 13.08
CA GLU A 364 -9.16 -14.68 11.97
C GLU A 364 -9.89 -15.12 10.69
N ARG A 365 -9.87 -16.42 10.39
CA ARG A 365 -10.61 -17.01 9.27
C ARG A 365 -12.10 -16.71 9.36
N SER A 366 -12.71 -16.90 10.54
CA SER A 366 -14.15 -16.69 10.76
C SER A 366 -14.58 -15.23 10.57
N LEU A 367 -13.66 -14.28 10.77
CA LEU A 367 -13.91 -12.84 10.69
C LEU A 367 -13.52 -12.23 9.33
N LEU A 368 -12.84 -12.98 8.46
CA LEU A 368 -12.30 -12.49 7.20
C LEU A 368 -13.37 -11.90 6.28
N ARG A 369 -14.53 -12.55 6.12
CA ARG A 369 -15.64 -12.01 5.30
C ARG A 369 -16.06 -10.61 5.76
N VAL A 370 -16.20 -10.42 7.07
CA VAL A 370 -16.61 -9.13 7.66
C VAL A 370 -15.51 -8.09 7.46
N ALA A 371 -14.24 -8.47 7.62
CA ALA A 371 -13.11 -7.58 7.38
C ALA A 371 -13.02 -7.14 5.90
N VAL A 372 -13.20 -8.05 4.94
CA VAL A 372 -13.22 -7.74 3.49
C VAL A 372 -14.37 -6.79 3.17
N ALA A 373 -15.57 -7.07 3.66
CA ALA A 373 -16.73 -6.20 3.45
C ALA A 373 -16.50 -4.81 4.07
N ALA A 374 -15.91 -4.75 5.26
CA ALA A 374 -15.58 -3.50 5.94
C ALA A 374 -14.55 -2.65 5.17
N ARG A 375 -13.53 -3.27 4.57
CA ARG A 375 -12.58 -2.54 3.71
C ARG A 375 -13.24 -2.02 2.43
N LEU A 376 -14.09 -2.82 1.78
CA LEU A 376 -14.88 -2.34 0.63
C LEU A 376 -15.78 -1.16 1.02
N ALA A 377 -16.46 -1.26 2.16
CA ALA A 377 -17.29 -0.17 2.68
C ALA A 377 -16.47 1.09 2.97
N GLN A 378 -15.30 0.95 3.61
CA GLN A 378 -14.36 2.04 3.85
C GLN A 378 -13.95 2.73 2.54
N SER A 379 -13.51 1.96 1.54
CA SER A 379 -13.10 2.49 0.23
C SER A 379 -14.23 3.23 -0.48
N LEU A 380 -15.45 2.68 -0.48
CA LEU A 380 -16.60 3.28 -1.15
C LEU A 380 -17.09 4.56 -0.47
N VAL A 381 -17.15 4.56 0.86
CA VAL A 381 -17.60 5.73 1.65
C VAL A 381 -16.57 6.85 1.58
N ILE A 382 -15.29 6.55 1.84
CA ILE A 382 -14.22 7.56 1.80
C ILE A 382 -14.09 8.08 0.37
N GLY A 383 -14.10 7.21 -0.65
CA GLY A 383 -14.06 7.64 -2.05
C GLY A 383 -15.22 8.57 -2.43
N ALA A 384 -16.45 8.20 -2.07
CA ALA A 384 -17.61 9.07 -2.31
C ALA A 384 -17.49 10.41 -1.57
N TYR A 385 -17.02 10.41 -0.33
CA TYR A 385 -16.83 11.61 0.47
C TYR A 385 -15.73 12.51 -0.13
N SER A 386 -14.57 11.97 -0.45
CA SER A 386 -13.47 12.72 -1.07
C SER A 386 -13.87 13.32 -2.42
N HIS A 387 -14.70 12.63 -3.21
CA HIS A 387 -15.25 13.19 -4.45
C HIS A 387 -16.20 14.37 -4.20
N THR A 388 -16.85 14.47 -3.04
CA THR A 388 -17.63 15.68 -2.69
C THR A 388 -16.72 16.90 -2.39
N LEU A 389 -15.48 16.66 -1.97
CA LEU A 389 -14.50 17.71 -1.68
C LEU A 389 -13.75 18.16 -2.92
N ASP A 390 -13.42 17.21 -3.81
CA ASP A 390 -12.78 17.47 -5.11
C ASP A 390 -13.46 16.67 -6.24
N PRO A 391 -14.53 17.22 -6.84
CA PRO A 391 -15.25 16.57 -7.93
C PRO A 391 -14.43 16.42 -9.22
N SER A 392 -13.27 17.07 -9.34
CA SER A 392 -12.43 16.99 -10.54
C SER A 392 -11.53 15.75 -10.55
N ASN A 393 -11.37 15.11 -9.39
CA ASN A 393 -10.49 13.96 -9.21
C ASN A 393 -11.22 12.64 -9.51
N GLU A 394 -11.39 12.33 -10.79
CA GLU A 394 -12.05 11.11 -11.27
C GLU A 394 -11.35 9.82 -10.79
N TYR A 395 -10.06 9.88 -10.45
CA TYR A 395 -9.28 8.74 -9.94
C TYR A 395 -9.92 8.14 -8.68
N ILE A 396 -10.53 8.98 -7.84
CA ILE A 396 -11.22 8.56 -6.59
C ILE A 396 -12.36 7.58 -6.88
N LEU A 397 -12.94 7.61 -8.08
CA LEU A 397 -14.06 6.77 -8.47
C LEU A 397 -13.66 5.50 -9.23
N ALA A 398 -12.37 5.30 -9.56
CA ALA A 398 -11.88 4.12 -10.29
C ALA A 398 -12.28 2.80 -9.60
N THR A 399 -12.29 2.80 -8.27
CA THR A 399 -12.66 1.65 -7.42
C THR A 399 -14.17 1.51 -7.24
N SER A 400 -14.96 2.56 -7.50
CA SER A 400 -16.36 2.65 -7.07
C SER A 400 -17.29 1.65 -7.78
N ALA A 401 -17.30 1.64 -9.11
CA ALA A 401 -18.18 0.77 -9.89
C ALA A 401 -17.94 -0.74 -9.65
N PRO A 402 -16.70 -1.27 -9.76
CA PRO A 402 -16.44 -2.67 -9.42
C PRO A 402 -16.64 -2.94 -7.92
N GLY A 403 -16.32 -1.97 -7.04
CA GLY A 403 -16.50 -2.09 -5.60
C GLY A 403 -17.95 -2.35 -5.20
N TRP A 404 -18.91 -1.61 -5.77
CA TRP A 404 -20.34 -1.85 -5.52
C TRP A 404 -20.79 -3.24 -5.97
N LYS A 405 -20.33 -3.72 -7.12
CA LYS A 405 -20.65 -5.07 -7.61
C LYS A 405 -20.16 -6.13 -6.61
N VAL A 406 -18.92 -6.01 -6.15
CA VAL A 406 -18.31 -6.99 -5.24
C VAL A 406 -18.95 -6.94 -3.85
N VAL A 407 -19.13 -5.75 -3.25
CA VAL A 407 -19.71 -5.65 -1.90
C VAL A 407 -21.15 -6.15 -1.87
N ARG A 408 -21.97 -5.85 -2.89
CA ARG A 408 -23.35 -6.36 -2.99
C ARG A 408 -23.37 -7.88 -3.09
N ALA A 409 -22.52 -8.47 -3.92
CA ALA A 409 -22.42 -9.93 -4.07
C ALA A 409 -21.93 -10.61 -2.79
N LEU A 410 -20.88 -10.07 -2.16
CA LEU A 410 -20.30 -10.59 -0.93
C LEU A 410 -21.29 -10.52 0.25
N TRP A 411 -22.02 -9.40 0.36
CA TRP A 411 -22.93 -9.16 1.47
C TRP A 411 -24.24 -9.93 1.34
N SER A 412 -24.75 -10.11 0.12
CA SER A 412 -25.95 -10.92 -0.14
C SER A 412 -25.71 -12.43 -0.08
N THR A 413 -24.46 -12.88 -0.23
CA THR A 413 -24.10 -14.30 -0.13
C THR A 413 -24.03 -14.73 1.35
N PRO A 414 -24.79 -15.76 1.79
CA PRO A 414 -24.68 -16.26 3.16
C PRO A 414 -23.25 -16.70 3.52
N SER A 415 -22.81 -16.43 4.75
CA SER A 415 -21.42 -16.67 5.20
C SER A 415 -20.97 -18.12 5.01
N GLU A 416 -21.83 -19.08 5.32
CA GLU A 416 -21.56 -20.51 5.22
C GLU A 416 -21.41 -20.98 3.78
N VAL A 417 -22.10 -20.34 2.83
CA VAL A 417 -21.95 -20.62 1.39
C VAL A 417 -20.60 -20.09 0.91
N LEU A 418 -20.25 -18.86 1.30
CA LEU A 418 -18.97 -18.26 0.92
C LEU A 418 -17.78 -19.06 1.49
N TYR A 419 -17.80 -19.36 2.80
CA TYR A 419 -16.70 -20.10 3.42
C TYR A 419 -16.61 -21.55 2.95
N ARG A 420 -17.73 -22.20 2.59
CA ARG A 420 -17.70 -23.51 1.92
C ARG A 420 -16.99 -23.41 0.58
N ARG A 421 -17.36 -22.41 -0.25
CA ARG A 421 -16.73 -22.17 -1.54
C ARG A 421 -15.23 -21.92 -1.41
N TRP A 422 -14.81 -21.06 -0.47
CA TRP A 422 -13.38 -20.83 -0.20
C TRP A 422 -12.68 -22.11 0.27
N GLY A 423 -13.29 -22.89 1.16
CA GLY A 423 -12.74 -24.16 1.60
C GLY A 423 -12.58 -25.19 0.47
N GLU A 424 -13.54 -25.29 -0.45
CA GLU A 424 -13.45 -26.14 -1.63
C GLU A 424 -12.27 -25.74 -2.54
N ILE A 425 -12.08 -24.44 -2.73
CA ILE A 425 -10.94 -23.89 -3.48
C ILE A 425 -9.61 -24.21 -2.78
N GLU A 426 -9.52 -23.96 -1.47
CA GLU A 426 -8.31 -24.26 -0.69
C GLU A 426 -7.92 -25.74 -0.77
N ASN A 427 -8.88 -26.65 -0.58
CA ASN A 427 -8.66 -28.09 -0.68
C ASN A 427 -8.16 -28.52 -2.08
N SER A 428 -8.49 -27.76 -3.12
CA SER A 428 -8.03 -28.03 -4.49
C SER A 428 -6.52 -27.76 -4.68
N TYR A 429 -5.89 -26.97 -3.81
CA TYR A 429 -4.43 -26.75 -3.82
C TYR A 429 -3.69 -27.81 -3.00
N GLU A 430 -4.23 -28.19 -1.83
CA GLU A 430 -3.64 -29.25 -0.99
C GLU A 430 -3.54 -30.59 -1.72
N THR A 431 -4.57 -30.93 -2.51
CA THR A 431 -4.59 -32.15 -3.34
C THR A 431 -3.58 -32.11 -4.49
N ARG A 432 -3.29 -30.92 -5.06
CA ARG A 432 -2.28 -30.76 -6.12
C ARG A 432 -0.86 -30.87 -5.57
N GLU A 433 -0.58 -30.23 -4.44
CA GLU A 433 0.74 -30.31 -3.79
C GLU A 433 1.08 -31.74 -3.35
N GLY A 434 0.10 -32.47 -2.80
CA GLY A 434 0.27 -33.89 -2.45
C GLY A 434 0.52 -34.80 -3.66
N ALA A 435 -0.10 -34.53 -4.81
CA ALA A 435 0.13 -35.28 -6.04
C ALA A 435 1.55 -35.04 -6.59
N VAL A 436 2.01 -33.79 -6.64
CA VAL A 436 3.37 -33.43 -7.11
C VAL A 436 4.46 -34.03 -6.22
N GLN A 437 4.28 -34.03 -4.89
CA GLN A 437 5.23 -34.67 -3.97
C GLN A 437 5.26 -36.19 -4.14
N SER A 438 4.12 -36.83 -4.45
CA SER A 438 4.07 -38.27 -4.68
C SER A 438 4.76 -38.72 -5.98
N GLU A 439 4.78 -37.86 -7.01
CA GLU A 439 5.50 -38.13 -8.27
C GLU A 439 7.01 -37.90 -8.14
N THR A 440 7.44 -36.93 -7.32
CA THR A 440 8.87 -36.60 -7.14
C THR A 440 9.62 -37.63 -6.27
N VAL A 441 8.92 -38.49 -5.53
CA VAL A 441 9.51 -39.54 -4.67
C VAL A 441 9.67 -40.88 -5.40
N VAL A 442 9.20 -40.98 -6.66
CA VAL A 442 9.23 -42.21 -7.47
C VAL A 442 10.36 -42.20 -8.53
N GLU A 443 11.16 -41.13 -8.60
CA GLU A 443 12.45 -41.10 -9.32
C GLU A 443 13.63 -41.22 -8.36
#